data_AF-K0JUW7-F1
#
_entry.id   AF-K0JUW7-F1
#
_cell.length_a   1.000
_cell.length_b   1.000
_cell.length_c   1.000
_cell.angle_alpha   90.00
_cell.angle_beta   90.00
_cell.angle_gamma   90.00
#
_symmetry.space_group_name_H-M   'P 1'
#
loop_
_entity.id
_entity.type
_entity.pdbx_description
1 polymer ?
#
loop_
_entity_poly.entity_id
_entity_poly.type
_entity_poly.pdbx_seq_one_letter_code
_entity_poly.pdbx_strand_id
1 'polypeptide(L)'
;MRISTPLRAALVTLATTAGLGLAPDASAQSACGFHHVNPTHNNGAVSRYDHCAGSFILIRVDTSSGYRFGKCVSPWGSVPFYPREGVTNAYYVPVAPNTMDVDGRRVCRLEQPAV
;
A
#
# COMPACT_ATOMS: atom_id res chain seq x y z
N MET A 1 -29.31 44.16 -46.95
CA MET A 1 -28.19 45.11 -46.78
C MET A 1 -26.99 44.33 -46.27
N ARG A 2 -25.93 44.19 -47.08
CA ARG A 2 -24.72 43.42 -46.73
C ARG A 2 -23.72 44.34 -46.04
N ILE A 3 -23.23 43.96 -44.86
CA ILE A 3 -22.14 44.64 -44.17
C ILE A 3 -21.05 43.59 -43.95
N SER A 4 -19.95 43.78 -44.69
CA SER A 4 -18.71 43.03 -44.63
C SER A 4 -17.88 43.55 -43.46
N THR A 5 -17.43 42.68 -42.56
CA THR A 5 -16.54 43.06 -41.46
C THR A 5 -15.26 42.23 -41.52
N PRO A 6 -14.06 42.84 -41.45
CA PRO A 6 -12.80 42.21 -41.82
C PRO A 6 -12.25 41.23 -40.77
N LEU A 7 -11.64 40.17 -41.31
CA LEU A 7 -10.73 39.24 -40.64
C LEU A 7 -9.60 40.05 -39.95
N ARG A 8 -9.48 39.97 -38.64
CA ARG A 8 -8.28 40.41 -37.90
C ARG A 8 -7.62 39.20 -37.25
N ALA A 9 -6.51 38.81 -37.85
CA ALA A 9 -5.49 38.00 -37.21
C ALA A 9 -4.93 38.76 -36.00
N ALA A 10 -4.84 38.10 -34.85
CA ALA A 10 -4.01 38.58 -33.76
C ALA A 10 -3.53 37.41 -32.88
N LEU A 11 -2.22 37.18 -33.03
CA LEU A 11 -1.25 36.70 -32.04
C LEU A 11 -1.57 35.42 -31.23
N VAL A 12 -0.88 34.37 -31.66
CA VAL A 12 -0.39 33.30 -30.80
C VAL A 12 0.51 33.91 -29.73
N THR A 13 0.08 33.83 -28.47
CA THR A 13 0.95 34.08 -27.31
C THR A 13 1.29 32.71 -26.72
N LEU A 14 2.48 32.19 -27.04
CA LEU A 14 3.08 31.10 -26.27
C LEU A 14 3.40 31.65 -24.88
N ALA A 15 2.53 31.37 -23.91
CA ALA A 15 2.87 31.52 -22.50
C ALA A 15 3.74 30.32 -22.09
N THR A 16 5.06 30.46 -22.25
CA THR A 16 6.06 29.64 -21.57
C THR A 16 6.07 30.01 -20.09
N THR A 17 5.07 29.57 -19.33
CA THR A 17 5.17 29.57 -17.88
C THR A 17 6.12 28.45 -17.48
N ALA A 18 7.32 28.88 -17.14
CA ALA A 18 8.36 28.13 -16.48
C ALA A 18 7.76 27.08 -15.55
N GLY A 19 8.15 25.83 -15.77
CA GLY A 19 7.93 24.77 -14.81
C GLY A 19 8.57 25.16 -13.49
N LEU A 20 7.76 25.71 -12.58
CA LEU A 20 7.92 25.38 -11.18
C LEU A 20 7.64 23.88 -11.12
N GLY A 21 8.73 23.12 -11.24
CA GLY A 21 8.75 21.74 -10.81
C GLY A 21 8.28 21.76 -9.36
N LEU A 22 7.00 21.48 -9.17
CA LEU A 22 6.52 20.78 -8.01
C LEU A 22 7.40 19.53 -7.95
N ALA A 23 8.51 19.61 -7.23
CA ALA A 23 9.08 18.42 -6.66
C ALA A 23 7.89 17.76 -5.97
N PRO A 24 7.43 16.57 -6.41
CA PRO A 24 6.48 15.86 -5.60
C PRO A 24 7.18 15.76 -4.25
N ASP A 25 6.55 16.33 -3.21
CA ASP A 25 6.94 16.01 -1.85
C ASP A 25 7.00 14.49 -1.83
N ALA A 26 8.22 13.96 -1.74
CA ALA A 26 8.43 12.56 -1.45
C ALA A 26 8.06 12.35 0.02
N SER A 27 6.85 12.73 0.42
CA SER A 27 6.16 12.00 1.45
C SER A 27 6.02 10.61 0.84
N ALA A 28 6.94 9.73 1.18
CA ALA A 28 6.83 8.32 0.90
C ALA A 28 5.50 7.87 1.52
N GLN A 29 4.45 7.94 0.71
CA GLN A 29 3.12 7.48 1.08
C GLN A 29 3.34 6.00 1.37
N SER A 30 3.19 5.61 2.63
CA SER A 30 3.36 4.22 3.04
C SER A 30 2.44 3.40 2.16
N ALA A 31 3.02 2.72 1.16
CA ALA A 31 2.25 1.98 0.20
C ALA A 31 1.67 0.78 0.95
N CYS A 32 0.35 0.76 1.05
CA CYS A 32 -0.38 -0.37 1.59
C CYS A 32 0.05 -1.63 0.84
N GLY A 33 0.15 -2.75 1.56
CA GLY A 33 0.64 -4.01 1.03
C GLY A 33 2.10 -4.29 1.38
N PHE A 34 2.66 -5.30 0.71
CA PHE A 34 3.99 -5.81 0.97
C PHE A 34 5.07 -4.97 0.28
N HIS A 35 6.11 -4.64 1.04
CA HIS A 35 7.28 -3.91 0.53
C HIS A 35 8.52 -4.24 1.36
N HIS A 36 9.69 -4.03 0.75
CA HIS A 36 10.97 -4.13 1.44
C HIS A 36 11.26 -2.86 2.25
N VAL A 37 11.91 -3.04 3.40
CA VAL A 37 12.28 -1.96 4.30
C VAL A 37 13.75 -2.07 4.70
N ASN A 38 14.36 -0.95 5.11
CA ASN A 38 15.72 -0.96 5.62
C ASN A 38 15.73 -1.53 7.06
N PRO A 39 16.45 -2.64 7.32
CA PRO A 39 16.45 -3.27 8.65
C PRO A 39 17.03 -2.39 9.75
N THR A 40 17.96 -1.49 9.44
CA THR A 40 18.55 -0.55 10.41
C THR A 40 17.51 0.40 11.00
N HIS A 41 16.44 0.71 10.26
CA HIS A 41 15.39 1.64 10.69
C HIS A 41 14.09 0.92 11.14
N ASN A 42 14.03 -0.41 11.01
CA ASN A 42 12.79 -1.19 11.23
C ASN A 42 13.00 -2.35 12.19
N ASN A 43 13.81 -2.15 13.23
CA ASN A 43 14.08 -3.15 14.27
C ASN A 43 14.55 -4.51 13.70
N GLY A 44 15.27 -4.50 12.58
CA GLY A 44 15.77 -5.69 11.91
C GLY A 44 14.79 -6.35 10.91
N ALA A 45 13.57 -5.84 10.74
CA ALA A 45 12.68 -6.31 9.69
C ALA A 45 13.23 -5.93 8.31
N VAL A 46 13.14 -6.83 7.34
CA VAL A 46 13.62 -6.61 5.95
C VAL A 46 12.48 -6.40 4.95
N SER A 47 11.26 -6.74 5.37
CA SER A 47 10.04 -6.42 4.65
C SER A 47 8.89 -6.25 5.63
N ARG A 48 7.82 -5.60 5.16
CA ARG A 48 6.62 -5.33 5.94
C ARG A 48 5.40 -5.45 5.04
N TYR A 49 4.28 -5.87 5.62
CA TYR A 49 2.96 -5.67 5.02
C TYR A 49 2.22 -4.59 5.81
N ASP A 50 1.78 -3.52 5.14
CA ASP A 50 0.98 -2.45 5.75
C ASP A 50 -0.49 -2.56 5.33
N HIS A 51 -1.40 -2.68 6.32
CA HIS A 51 -2.83 -2.68 6.07
C HIS A 51 -3.42 -1.27 6.22
N CYS A 52 -4.26 -0.87 5.28
CA CYS A 52 -4.84 0.47 5.20
C CYS A 52 -6.37 0.47 5.16
N ALA A 53 -7.00 -0.38 5.97
CA ALA A 53 -8.46 -0.32 6.15
C ALA A 53 -8.87 -0.61 7.59
N GLY A 54 -10.12 -0.26 7.90
CA GLY A 54 -10.74 -0.43 9.21
C GLY A 54 -11.22 -1.85 9.54
N SER A 55 -10.93 -2.84 8.69
CA SER A 55 -11.35 -4.23 8.86
C SER A 55 -10.19 -5.16 9.16
N PHE A 56 -10.48 -6.29 9.80
CA PHE A 56 -9.54 -7.40 9.86
C PHE A 56 -9.44 -8.04 8.48
N ILE A 57 -8.23 -8.39 8.07
CA ILE A 57 -7.99 -9.08 6.81
C ILE A 57 -7.14 -10.33 7.02
N LEU A 58 -7.18 -11.23 6.04
CA LEU A 58 -6.24 -12.33 5.92
C LEU A 58 -5.25 -12.00 4.79
N ILE A 59 -3.96 -12.16 5.07
CA ILE A 59 -2.92 -12.14 4.04
C ILE A 59 -2.37 -13.55 3.86
N ARG A 60 -1.97 -13.87 2.63
CA ARG A 60 -1.11 -15.01 2.35
C ARG A 60 0.34 -14.54 2.32
N VAL A 61 1.21 -15.32 2.95
CA VAL A 61 2.66 -15.10 3.00
C VAL A 61 3.33 -16.26 2.27
N ASP A 62 4.13 -15.94 1.26
CA ASP A 62 4.94 -16.90 0.52
C ASP A 62 6.42 -16.77 0.95
N THR A 63 7.09 -17.91 1.16
CA THR A 63 8.51 -17.95 1.56
C THR A 63 9.41 -18.51 0.46
N SER A 64 10.71 -18.25 0.57
CA SER A 64 11.74 -18.74 -0.36
C SER A 64 11.92 -20.25 -0.31
N SER A 65 11.46 -20.92 0.74
CA SER A 65 11.45 -22.40 0.84
C SER A 65 10.25 -23.05 0.14
N GLY A 66 9.34 -22.24 -0.43
CA GLY A 66 8.10 -22.72 -1.03
C GLY A 66 6.98 -23.00 -0.03
N TYR A 67 7.20 -22.71 1.26
CA TYR A 67 6.15 -22.76 2.27
C TYR A 67 5.22 -21.54 2.13
N ARG A 68 3.96 -21.73 2.48
CA ARG A 68 2.92 -20.70 2.46
C ARG A 68 2.03 -20.81 3.67
N PHE A 69 1.63 -19.66 4.21
CA PHE A 69 0.74 -19.60 5.36
C PHE A 69 -0.12 -18.35 5.35
N GLY A 70 -1.26 -18.43 6.04
CA GLY A 70 -2.16 -17.31 6.26
C GLY A 70 -1.79 -16.55 7.53
N LYS A 71 -1.91 -15.23 7.50
CA LYS A 71 -1.73 -14.38 8.68
C LYS A 71 -2.85 -13.35 8.76
N CYS A 72 -3.54 -13.30 9.90
CA CYS A 72 -4.55 -12.28 10.15
C CYS A 72 -3.86 -10.96 10.51
N VAL A 73 -4.36 -9.86 9.96
CA VAL A 73 -3.88 -8.50 10.21
C VAL A 73 -5.02 -7.67 10.77
N SER A 74 -4.77 -6.99 11.88
CA SER A 74 -5.73 -6.09 12.50
C SER A 74 -5.98 -4.84 11.64
N PRO A 75 -7.13 -4.16 11.82
CA PRO A 75 -7.37 -2.85 11.23
C PRO A 75 -6.19 -1.90 11.42
N TRP A 76 -5.76 -1.24 10.34
CA TRP A 76 -4.61 -0.31 10.33
C TRP A 76 -3.30 -0.91 10.86
N GLY A 77 -3.22 -2.24 10.92
CA GLY A 77 -2.07 -2.98 11.43
C GLY A 77 -0.96 -3.10 10.40
N SER A 78 0.21 -3.50 10.87
CA SER A 78 1.32 -3.89 10.01
C SER A 78 1.93 -5.21 10.48
N VAL A 79 2.56 -5.92 9.56
CA VAL A 79 3.25 -7.18 9.82
C VAL A 79 4.71 -7.05 9.40
N PRO A 80 5.65 -6.96 10.34
CA PRO A 80 7.08 -7.04 10.03
C PRO A 80 7.48 -8.49 9.72
N PHE A 81 8.43 -8.66 8.81
CA PHE A 81 9.05 -9.94 8.49
C PHE A 81 10.58 -9.83 8.61
N TYR A 82 11.18 -10.80 9.30
CA TYR A 82 12.61 -10.81 9.61
C TYR A 82 13.41 -11.69 8.64
N PRO A 83 14.73 -11.46 8.46
CA PRO A 83 15.56 -12.18 7.49
C PRO A 83 15.41 -13.72 7.52
N ARG A 84 15.30 -14.29 8.73
CA ARG A 84 15.19 -15.75 8.93
C ARG A 84 13.89 -16.36 8.40
N GLU A 85 12.86 -15.56 8.17
CA GLU A 85 11.56 -16.04 7.68
C GLU A 85 11.58 -16.30 6.17
N GLY A 86 12.54 -15.70 5.45
CA GLY A 86 12.67 -15.90 4.00
C GLY A 86 11.44 -15.46 3.21
N VAL A 87 10.69 -14.45 3.67
CA VAL A 87 9.47 -14.00 3.00
C VAL A 87 9.80 -13.36 1.65
N THR A 88 9.20 -13.90 0.58
CA THR A 88 9.35 -13.41 -0.79
C THR A 88 8.17 -12.54 -1.22
N ASN A 89 6.98 -12.78 -0.67
CA ASN A 89 5.81 -11.98 -0.95
C ASN A 89 4.77 -12.08 0.17
N ALA A 90 3.91 -11.06 0.29
CA ALA A 90 2.68 -11.13 1.07
C ALA A 90 1.56 -10.31 0.43
N TYR A 91 0.34 -10.85 0.38
CA TYR A 91 -0.79 -10.18 -0.26
C TYR A 91 -2.12 -10.54 0.38
N TYR A 92 -3.09 -9.64 0.24
CA TYR A 92 -4.46 -9.86 0.71
C TYR A 92 -5.12 -11.03 -0.02
N VAL A 93 -5.86 -11.86 0.74
CA VAL A 93 -6.74 -12.88 0.19
C VAL A 93 -8.18 -12.60 0.61
N PRO A 94 -9.18 -12.73 -0.29
CA PRO A 94 -10.58 -12.43 0.00
C PRO A 94 -11.28 -13.55 0.79
N VAL A 95 -10.64 -13.97 1.89
CA VAL A 95 -11.14 -14.96 2.85
C VAL A 95 -11.28 -14.27 4.19
N ALA A 96 -12.43 -14.44 4.85
CA ALA A 96 -12.67 -13.85 6.15
C ALA A 96 -11.70 -14.43 7.19
N PRO A 97 -10.93 -13.61 7.92
CA PRO A 97 -10.02 -14.12 8.95
C PRO A 97 -10.80 -14.62 10.16
N ASN A 98 -10.21 -15.59 10.85
CA ASN A 98 -10.70 -16.04 12.14
C ASN A 98 -10.34 -15.02 13.23
N THR A 99 -11.35 -14.50 13.92
CA THR A 99 -11.19 -13.54 15.01
C THR A 99 -11.87 -14.04 16.29
N MET A 100 -11.49 -13.46 17.43
CA MET A 100 -12.11 -13.71 18.74
C MET A 100 -12.22 -12.41 19.51
N ASP A 101 -13.11 -12.39 20.49
CA ASP A 101 -13.26 -11.27 21.42
C ASP A 101 -12.55 -11.60 22.73
N VAL A 102 -11.67 -10.70 23.17
CA VAL A 102 -10.93 -10.76 24.44
C VAL A 102 -11.11 -9.41 25.12
N ASP A 103 -11.73 -9.40 26.30
CA ASP A 103 -12.01 -8.18 27.08
C ASP A 103 -12.72 -7.08 26.26
N GLY A 104 -13.70 -7.48 25.43
CA GLY A 104 -14.45 -6.57 24.57
C GLY A 104 -13.68 -6.06 23.33
N ARG A 105 -12.48 -6.59 23.08
CA ARG A 105 -11.67 -6.25 21.91
C ARG A 105 -11.59 -7.44 20.96
N ARG A 106 -11.92 -7.20 19.69
CA ARG A 106 -11.71 -8.18 18.63
C ARG A 106 -10.22 -8.30 18.32
N VAL A 107 -9.70 -9.53 18.26
CA VAL A 107 -8.31 -9.87 17.95
C VAL A 107 -8.25 -11.04 16.98
N CYS A 108 -7.11 -11.20 16.30
CA CYS A 108 -6.85 -12.36 15.44
C CYS A 108 -6.73 -13.64 16.29
N ARG A 109 -7.35 -14.73 15.83
CA ARG A 109 -7.04 -16.07 16.35
C ARG A 109 -5.71 -16.56 15.82
N LEU A 110 -5.08 -17.50 16.54
CA LEU A 110 -3.87 -18.18 16.05
C LEU A 110 -4.14 -19.01 14.81
N GLU A 111 -5.23 -19.79 14.82
CA GLU A 111 -5.65 -20.58 13.67
C GLU A 111 -6.42 -19.73 12.67
N GLN A 112 -5.92 -19.69 11.42
CA GLN A 112 -6.54 -19.00 10.30
C GLN A 112 -7.01 -20.00 9.25
N PRO A 113 -7.99 -19.62 8.40
CA PRO A 113 -8.35 -20.41 7.24
C PRO A 113 -7.16 -20.67 6.32
N ALA A 114 -7.24 -21.76 5.54
CA ALA A 114 -6.24 -22.07 4.53
C ALA A 114 -6.26 -21.05 3.37
N VAL A 115 -5.08 -20.83 2.76
CA VAL A 115 -4.82 -19.83 1.70
C VAL A 115 -3.90 -20.35 0.59
#